data_AF-A0A2N0EVE4-F1
#
_entry.id   AF-A0A2N0EVE4-F1
#
_cell.length_a   1.000
_cell.length_b   1.000
_cell.length_c   1.000
_cell.angle_alpha   90.00
_cell.angle_beta   90.00
_cell.angle_gamma   90.00
#
_symmetry.space_group_name_H-M   'P 1'
#
loop_
_entity.id
_entity.type
_entity.pdbx_description
1 polymer ?
#
loop_
_entity_poly.entity_id
_entity_poly.type
_entity_poly.pdbx_seq_one_letter_code
_entity_poly.pdbx_strand_id
1 'polypeptide(L)'
;MDTNPSGKQKALIAYLTFVGMLIAYFMNRDDKHEFAKWHIKNMFGLVILLFVSVALQNYEIGFYVYWISVGLWILSFVMALLNKQKAIPFLSEKFQTWFTFLD
;
A
#
# COMPACT_ATOMS: atom_id res chain seq x y z
N MET A 1 -20.68 -17.27 -0.98
CA MET A 1 -20.56 -16.48 0.27
C MET A 1 -19.45 -15.48 0.04
N ASP A 2 -19.77 -14.20 -0.06
CA ASP A 2 -18.74 -13.17 -0.19
C ASP A 2 -18.07 -12.96 1.18
N THR A 3 -16.99 -13.69 1.42
CA THR A 3 -16.16 -13.58 2.64
C THR A 3 -15.24 -12.37 2.50
N ASN A 4 -15.82 -11.16 2.52
CA ASN A 4 -15.02 -9.95 2.55
C ASN A 4 -14.28 -9.85 3.89
N PRO A 5 -12.95 -9.61 3.89
CA PRO A 5 -12.17 -9.48 5.10
C PRO A 5 -12.57 -8.22 5.86
N SER A 6 -12.57 -8.30 7.19
CA SER A 6 -12.74 -7.14 8.06
C SER A 6 -11.73 -6.05 7.71
N GLY A 7 -12.19 -4.81 7.56
CA GLY A 7 -11.34 -3.68 7.15
C GLY A 7 -11.10 -3.55 5.65
N LYS A 8 -11.78 -4.32 4.77
CA LYS A 8 -11.68 -4.17 3.30
C LYS A 8 -11.86 -2.71 2.84
N GLN A 9 -12.88 -2.02 3.36
CA GLN A 9 -13.12 -0.62 2.99
C GLN A 9 -11.93 0.28 3.36
N LYS A 10 -11.34 0.10 4.55
CA LYS A 10 -10.15 0.85 4.99
C LYS A 10 -8.94 0.53 4.09
N ALA A 11 -8.76 -0.72 3.70
CA ALA A 11 -7.72 -1.13 2.75
C ALA A 11 -7.87 -0.42 1.39
N LEU A 12 -9.10 -0.32 0.86
CA LEU A 12 -9.36 0.38 -0.40
C LEU A 12 -9.15 1.89 -0.29
N ILE A 13 -9.58 2.51 0.82
CA ILE A 13 -9.34 3.93 1.10
C ILE A 13 -7.83 4.22 1.11
N ALA A 14 -7.02 3.30 1.64
CA ALA A 14 -5.58 3.49 1.70
C ALA A 14 -4.95 3.75 0.33
N TYR A 15 -5.47 3.14 -0.73
CA TYR A 15 -4.92 3.27 -2.07
C TYR A 15 -5.40 4.49 -2.88
N LEU A 16 -6.40 5.24 -2.41
CA LEU A 16 -6.96 6.35 -3.22
C LEU A 16 -5.93 7.45 -3.49
N THR A 17 -5.21 7.87 -2.45
CA THR A 17 -4.14 8.87 -2.51
C THR A 17 -3.22 8.68 -1.31
N PHE A 18 -2.10 9.41 -1.26
CA PHE A 18 -1.29 9.50 -0.03
C PHE A 18 -2.14 9.96 1.18
N VAL A 19 -3.06 10.89 0.98
CA VAL A 19 -3.98 11.35 2.03
C VAL A 19 -4.95 10.23 2.43
N GLY A 20 -5.46 9.46 1.46
CA GLY A 20 -6.28 8.27 1.71
C GLY A 20 -5.58 7.24 2.58
N MET A 21 -4.28 7.03 2.38
CA MET A 21 -3.45 6.16 3.24
C MET A 21 -3.42 6.63 4.69
N LEU A 22 -3.23 7.93 4.94
CA LEU A 22 -3.24 8.49 6.30
C LEU A 22 -4.62 8.34 6.95
N ILE A 23 -5.70 8.63 6.21
CA ILE A 23 -7.07 8.45 6.69
C ILE A 23 -7.32 6.98 7.06
N ALA A 24 -6.97 6.04 6.18
CA ALA A 24 -7.11 4.62 6.44
C ALA A 24 -6.32 4.15 7.66
N TYR A 25 -5.10 4.68 7.86
CA TYR A 25 -4.30 4.43 9.05
C TYR A 25 -5.04 4.84 10.32
N PHE A 26 -5.48 6.09 10.41
CA PHE A 26 -6.22 6.57 11.59
C PHE A 26 -7.52 5.80 11.81
N MET A 27 -8.28 5.52 10.75
CA MET A 27 -9.49 4.69 10.83
C MET A 27 -9.20 3.28 11.38
N ASN A 28 -8.02 2.72 11.13
CA ASN A 28 -7.68 1.36 11.54
C ASN A 28 -7.04 1.28 12.93
N ARG A 29 -6.70 2.41 13.58
CA ARG A 29 -6.10 2.40 14.93
C ARG A 29 -7.05 1.86 16.01
N ASP A 30 -8.35 2.07 15.83
CA ASP A 30 -9.38 1.63 16.78
C ASP A 30 -9.71 0.14 16.61
N ASP A 31 -10.10 -0.27 15.39
CA ASP A 31 -10.57 -1.64 15.12
C ASP A 31 -9.45 -2.65 14.78
N LYS A 32 -8.24 -2.16 14.46
CA LYS A 32 -7.02 -2.95 14.22
C LYS A 32 -7.19 -4.13 13.26
N HIS A 33 -7.87 -3.91 12.14
CA HIS A 33 -8.05 -4.98 11.16
C HIS A 33 -6.75 -5.30 10.43
N GLU A 34 -6.34 -6.57 10.46
CA GLU A 34 -5.09 -7.05 9.84
C GLU A 34 -5.07 -6.89 8.31
N PHE A 35 -6.23 -7.04 7.65
CA PHE A 35 -6.33 -6.82 6.20
C PHE A 35 -6.05 -5.35 5.84
N ALA A 36 -6.67 -4.41 6.56
CA ALA A 36 -6.43 -2.99 6.36
C ALA A 36 -4.98 -2.62 6.65
N LYS A 37 -4.45 -3.07 7.79
CA LYS A 37 -3.06 -2.85 8.21
C LYS A 37 -2.06 -3.28 7.15
N TRP A 38 -2.26 -4.48 6.57
CA TRP A 38 -1.39 -4.99 5.52
C TRP A 38 -1.32 -4.05 4.31
N HIS A 39 -2.48 -3.60 3.82
CA HIS A 39 -2.58 -2.72 2.67
C HIS A 39 -2.11 -1.28 2.97
N ILE A 40 -2.31 -0.79 4.19
CA ILE A 40 -1.77 0.51 4.66
C ILE A 40 -0.24 0.48 4.62
N LYS A 41 0.40 -0.54 5.21
CA LYS A 41 1.86 -0.71 5.17
C LYS A 41 2.38 -0.86 3.75
N ASN A 42 1.66 -1.59 2.90
CA ASN A 42 2.03 -1.77 1.49
C ASN A 42 1.94 -0.44 0.70
N MET A 43 0.90 0.36 0.95
CA MET A 43 0.77 1.70 0.35
C MET A 43 1.84 2.66 0.85
N PHE A 44 2.20 2.61 2.14
CA PHE A 44 3.28 3.42 2.68
C PHE A 44 4.62 3.13 1.98
N GLY A 45 4.93 1.86 1.73
CA GLY A 45 6.09 1.46 0.94
C GLY A 45 6.07 1.99 -0.50
N LEU A 46 4.90 1.99 -1.15
CA LEU A 46 4.73 2.56 -2.50
C LEU A 46 4.93 4.08 -2.53
N VAL A 47 4.51 4.80 -1.48
CA VAL A 47 4.75 6.24 -1.34
C VAL A 47 6.24 6.54 -1.22
N ILE A 48 6.99 5.71 -0.49
CA ILE A 48 8.47 5.81 -0.45
C ILE A 48 9.05 5.61 -1.85
N LEU A 49 8.61 4.60 -2.59
CA LEU A 49 9.09 4.38 -3.96
C LEU A 49 8.76 5.56 -4.89
N LEU A 50 7.61 6.20 -4.72
CA LEU A 50 7.26 7.43 -5.43
C LEU A 50 8.19 8.59 -5.06
N PHE A 51 8.55 8.76 -3.79
CA PHE A 51 9.54 9.79 -3.42
C PHE A 51 10.94 9.49 -3.97
N VAL A 52 11.33 8.22 -4.03
CA VAL A 52 12.57 7.79 -4.68
C VAL A 52 12.57 8.13 -6.17
N SER A 53 11.45 7.91 -6.88
CA SER A 53 11.36 8.27 -8.30
C SER A 53 11.48 9.78 -8.52
N VAL A 54 10.84 10.59 -7.68
CA VAL A 54 10.95 12.07 -7.72
C VAL A 54 12.37 12.53 -7.42
N ALA A 55 13.04 11.93 -6.44
CA ALA A 55 14.44 12.25 -6.13
C ALA A 55 15.38 11.93 -7.31
N LEU A 56 15.04 10.91 -8.11
CA LEU A 56 15.80 10.48 -9.27
C LEU A 56 15.31 11.09 -10.60
N GLN A 57 14.41 12.07 -10.57
CA GLN A 57 13.75 12.59 -11.78
C GLN A 57 14.71 13.15 -12.84
N ASN A 58 15.91 13.59 -12.44
CA ASN A 58 16.95 14.11 -13.34
C ASN A 58 17.71 13.00 -14.08
N TYR A 59 17.45 11.74 -13.75
CA TYR A 59 18.06 10.57 -14.34
C TYR A 59 16.98 9.70 -15.01
N GLU A 60 17.31 9.06 -16.12
CA GLU A 60 16.41 8.13 -16.82
C GLU A 60 15.83 7.05 -15.91
N ILE A 61 16.60 6.61 -14.91
CA ILE A 61 16.14 5.63 -13.91
C ILE A 61 14.91 6.12 -13.12
N GLY A 62 14.77 7.42 -12.89
CA GLY A 62 13.60 8.00 -12.22
C GLY A 62 12.30 7.72 -12.96
N PHE A 63 12.31 7.80 -14.30
CA PHE A 63 11.16 7.47 -15.14
C PHE A 63 10.73 6.01 -14.98
N TYR A 64 11.68 5.08 -15.01
CA TYR A 64 11.38 3.66 -14.85
C TYR A 64 10.87 3.34 -13.43
N VAL A 65 11.49 3.91 -12.39
CA VAL A 65 11.06 3.71 -11.00
C VAL A 65 9.64 4.25 -10.79
N TYR A 66 9.30 5.40 -11.40
CA TYR A 66 7.94 5.95 -11.34
C TYR A 66 6.91 4.98 -11.91
N TRP A 67 7.12 4.51 -13.14
CA TRP A 67 6.15 3.61 -13.80
C TRP A 67 6.05 2.23 -13.12
N ILE A 68 7.16 1.71 -12.59
CA ILE A 68 7.13 0.49 -11.76
C ILE A 68 6.29 0.75 -10.50
N SER A 69 6.47 1.88 -9.83
CA SER A 69 5.70 2.24 -8.62
C SER A 69 4.20 2.33 -8.91
N VAL A 70 3.82 2.96 -10.03
CA VAL A 70 2.42 3.03 -10.49
C VAL A 70 1.87 1.64 -10.79
N GLY A 71 2.63 0.79 -11.49
CA GLY A 71 2.21 -0.59 -11.78
C GLY A 71 2.00 -1.42 -10.50
N LEU A 72 2.91 -1.32 -9.54
CA LEU A 72 2.79 -2.00 -8.24
C LEU A 72 1.63 -1.45 -7.40
N TRP A 73 1.33 -0.16 -7.51
CA TRP A 73 0.16 0.45 -6.89
C TRP A 73 -1.15 -0.11 -7.45
N ILE A 74 -1.29 -0.17 -8.77
CA ILE A 74 -2.47 -0.77 -9.43
C ILE A 74 -2.60 -2.25 -9.01
N LEU A 75 -1.51 -3.01 -9.06
CA LEU A 75 -1.50 -4.42 -8.65
C LEU A 75 -1.95 -4.58 -7.19
N SER A 76 -1.47 -3.71 -6.29
CA SER A 76 -1.83 -3.73 -4.87
C SER A 76 -3.28 -3.38 -4.62
N PHE A 77 -3.81 -2.41 -5.37
CA PHE A 77 -5.22 -2.06 -5.32
C PHE A 77 -6.12 -3.20 -5.82
N VAL A 78 -5.75 -3.84 -6.94
CA VAL A 78 -6.47 -5.01 -7.47
C VAL A 78 -6.46 -6.16 -6.47
N MET A 79 -5.33 -6.42 -5.81
CA MET A 79 -5.25 -7.46 -4.79
C MET A 79 -6.16 -7.16 -3.59
N ALA A 80 -6.27 -5.89 -3.18
CA ALA A 80 -7.23 -5.48 -2.15
C ALA A 80 -8.70 -5.72 -2.59
N LEU A 81 -9.03 -5.44 -3.85
CA LEU A 81 -10.36 -5.74 -4.42
C LEU A 81 -10.66 -7.25 -4.40
N LEU A 82 -9.65 -8.07 -4.70
CA LEU A 82 -9.69 -9.54 -4.70
C LEU A 82 -9.55 -10.17 -3.30
N ASN A 83 -9.56 -9.38 -2.21
CA ASN A 83 -9.42 -9.86 -0.84
C ASN A 83 -8.08 -10.57 -0.56
N LYS A 84 -7.01 -10.19 -1.27
CA LYS A 84 -5.65 -10.76 -1.12
C LYS A 84 -4.69 -9.72 -0.56
N GLN A 85 -3.96 -10.10 0.50
CA GLN A 85 -2.95 -9.26 1.14
C GLN A 85 -1.66 -9.14 0.30
N LYS A 86 -1.10 -10.26 -0.17
CA LYS A 86 0.17 -10.25 -0.91
C LYS A 86 -0.02 -9.69 -2.32
N ALA A 87 0.53 -8.49 -2.55
CA ALA A 87 0.46 -7.83 -3.84
C ALA A 87 1.81 -7.76 -4.55
N ILE A 88 2.87 -7.41 -3.83
CA ILE A 88 4.20 -7.21 -4.38
C ILE A 88 5.07 -8.39 -3.91
N PRO A 89 5.53 -9.25 -4.84
CA PRO A 89 6.43 -10.34 -4.50
C PRO A 89 7.62 -9.81 -3.69
N PHE A 90 7.98 -10.51 -2.60
CA PHE A 90 9.04 -10.15 -1.66
C PHE A 90 8.81 -8.86 -0.84
N LEU A 91 8.49 -7.73 -1.47
CA LEU A 91 8.35 -6.44 -0.78
C LEU A 91 7.16 -6.36 0.17
N SER A 92 6.00 -6.93 -0.17
CA SER A 92 4.83 -6.83 0.73
C SER A 92 5.11 -7.42 2.11
N GLU A 93 5.89 -8.51 2.19
CA GLU A 93 6.30 -9.12 3.46
C GLU A 93 7.33 -8.25 4.20
N LYS A 94 8.31 -7.69 3.48
CA LYS A 94 9.30 -6.76 4.06
C LYS A 94 8.63 -5.52 4.65
N PHE A 95 7.65 -4.96 3.97
CA PHE A 95 6.89 -3.81 4.48
C PHE A 95 6.16 -4.10 5.79
N GLN A 96 5.68 -5.33 6.00
CA GLN A 96 5.09 -5.68 7.31
C GLN A 96 6.11 -5.65 8.43
N THR A 97 7.34 -6.10 8.15
CA THR A 97 8.44 -6.15 9.11
C THR A 97 9.13 -4.80 9.33
N TRP A 98 9.19 -3.93 8.32
CA TRP A 98 9.87 -2.64 8.40
C TRP A 98 8.99 -1.55 9.02
N PHE A 99 7.69 -1.56 8.73
CA PHE A 99 6.78 -0.49 9.14
C PHE A 99 5.95 -0.86 10.36
N THR A 100 6.59 -1.38 11.42
CA THR A 100 5.92 -1.77 12.68
C THR A 100 5.29 -0.59 13.43
N PHE A 101 5.75 0.63 13.16
CA PHE A 101 5.11 1.84 13.72
C PHE A 101 3.71 2.13 13.13
N LEU A 102 3.31 1.43 12.07
CA LEU A 102 1.97 1.51 11.46
C LEU A 102 1.01 0.42 11.98
N ASP A 103 1.33 -0.22 13.10
CA ASP A 103 0.47 -1.23 13.75
C ASP A 103 -0.75 -0.66 14.49
#